data_AF-X0SGD3-F1
#
_entry.id   AF-X0SGD3-F1
#
_cell.length_a   1.000
_cell.length_b   1.000
_cell.length_c   1.000
_cell.angle_alpha   90.00
_cell.angle_beta   90.00
_cell.angle_gamma   90.00
#
_symmetry.space_group_name_H-M   'P 1'
#
loop_
_entity.id
_entity.type
_entity.pdbx_description
1 polymer ?
#
loop_
_entity_poly.entity_id
_entity_poly.type
_entity_poly.pdbx_seq_one_letter_code
_entity_poly.pdbx_strand_id
1 'polypeptide(L)'
;MGEKQVFPLSALSFDGCEPMWSSDQESVTLTCGPAGGRAILEGPAGAIGGRVWSSSDYLVLDVLNHQEWSMRLILAFWLESNKGKTPDMTVTIGTLPKVKTRLALPLQALDSQHVFLPRTPGRLKTGIRANKIDLTRISRFGIEILPCFAR
;
A
#
# COMPACT_ATOMS: atom_id res chain seq x y z
N MET A 1 -21.57 -9.11 7.19
CA MET A 1 -21.02 -7.74 7.16
C MET A 1 -19.68 -7.82 7.87
N GLY A 2 -18.57 -7.76 7.14
CA GLY A 2 -17.23 -7.96 7.72
C GLY A 2 -16.87 -6.83 8.69
N GLU A 3 -16.16 -7.16 9.77
CA GLU A 3 -15.71 -6.18 10.76
C GLU A 3 -14.58 -5.32 10.18
N LYS A 4 -14.70 -3.99 10.29
CA LYS A 4 -13.68 -3.06 9.81
C LYS A 4 -12.49 -3.07 10.77
N GLN A 5 -11.38 -3.64 10.35
CA GLN A 5 -10.11 -3.56 11.07
C GLN A 5 -9.36 -2.29 10.64
N VAL A 6 -9.07 -1.41 11.61
CA VAL A 6 -8.28 -0.19 11.37
C VAL A 6 -6.90 -0.35 12.02
N PHE A 7 -5.87 -0.02 11.26
CA PHE A 7 -4.49 0.05 11.73
C PHE A 7 -4.21 1.48 12.21
N PRO A 8 -3.56 1.66 13.37
CA PRO A 8 -3.14 2.98 13.80
C PRO A 8 -2.04 3.47 12.85
N LEU A 9 -2.19 4.67 12.30
CA LEU A 9 -1.16 5.24 11.43
C LEU A 9 0.18 5.40 12.16
N SER A 10 0.17 5.61 13.48
CA SER A 10 1.37 5.68 14.32
C SER A 10 2.23 4.41 14.31
N ALA A 11 1.71 3.27 13.85
CA ALA A 11 2.48 2.05 13.66
C ALA A 11 3.32 2.03 12.37
N LEU A 12 3.18 3.05 11.51
CA LEU A 12 3.99 3.18 10.31
C LEU A 12 5.41 3.63 10.65
N SER A 13 6.39 2.93 10.10
CA SER A 13 7.76 3.41 9.96
C SER A 13 7.96 4.01 8.56
N PHE A 14 8.95 4.89 8.40
CA PHE A 14 9.19 5.60 7.14
C PHE A 14 10.65 5.41 6.69
N ASP A 15 10.85 5.20 5.39
CA ASP A 15 12.16 5.04 4.74
C ASP A 15 12.19 5.90 3.48
N GLY A 16 13.03 6.94 3.44
CA GLY A 16 13.14 7.87 2.31
C GLY A 16 12.00 8.89 2.16
N CYS A 17 11.08 8.97 3.12
CA CYS A 17 10.03 10.00 3.18
C CYS A 17 9.97 10.65 4.56
N GLU A 18 9.66 11.94 4.58
CA GLU A 18 9.38 12.70 5.79
C GLU A 18 7.87 12.71 6.05
N PRO A 19 7.39 12.20 7.20
CA PRO A 19 5.99 12.21 7.55
C PRO A 19 5.58 13.56 8.17
N MET A 20 4.51 14.15 7.66
CA MET A 20 3.84 15.29 8.28
C MET A 20 2.45 14.88 8.75
N TRP A 21 2.27 14.84 10.06
CA TRP A 21 1.03 14.43 10.70
C TRP A 21 0.02 15.57 10.72
N SER A 22 -1.24 15.22 10.47
CA SER A 22 -2.37 16.09 10.77
C SER A 22 -2.51 16.30 12.29
N SER A 23 -3.12 17.41 12.69
CA SER A 23 -3.31 17.77 14.11
C SER A 23 -4.13 16.75 14.89
N ASP A 24 -5.06 16.07 14.21
CA ASP A 24 -5.91 15.00 14.76
C ASP A 24 -5.26 13.60 14.66
N GLN A 25 -4.09 13.51 14.01
CA GLN A 25 -3.36 12.26 13.73
C GLN A 25 -4.16 11.23 12.92
N GLU A 26 -5.23 11.64 12.24
CA GLU A 26 -6.04 10.74 11.40
C GLU A 26 -5.49 10.59 9.99
N SER A 27 -4.54 11.44 9.61
CA SER A 27 -3.85 11.40 8.32
C SER A 27 -2.36 11.76 8.43
N VAL A 28 -1.58 11.22 7.49
CA VAL A 28 -0.16 11.53 7.33
C VAL A 28 0.12 11.90 5.87
N THR A 29 0.80 13.02 5.67
CA THR A 29 1.32 13.42 4.36
C THR A 29 2.77 12.97 4.25
N LEU A 30 3.11 12.29 3.15
CA LEU A 30 4.48 11.83 2.89
C LEU A 30 5.15 12.77 1.89
N THR A 31 6.23 13.41 2.31
CA THR A 31 7.12 14.15 1.41
C THR A 31 8.35 13.29 1.15
N CYS A 32 8.51 12.81 -0.08
CA CYS A 32 9.60 11.92 -0.46
C CYS A 32 10.55 12.63 -1.44
N GLY A 33 11.84 12.37 -1.32
CA GLY A 33 12.85 12.91 -2.24
C GLY A 33 12.80 12.26 -3.64
N PRO A 34 13.69 12.66 -4.56
CA PRO A 34 13.74 12.13 -5.93
C PRO A 34 13.97 10.61 -6.01
N ALA A 35 14.63 10.03 -5.00
CA ALA A 35 14.84 8.59 -4.87
C ALA A 35 13.56 7.82 -4.53
N GLY A 36 12.44 8.51 -4.28
CA GLY A 36 11.24 7.92 -3.74
C GLY A 36 11.40 7.56 -2.27
N GLY A 37 10.47 6.76 -1.76
CA GLY A 37 10.47 6.30 -0.39
C GLY A 37 9.18 5.56 -0.05
N ARG A 38 8.98 5.24 1.22
CA ARG A 38 7.87 4.39 1.65
C ARG A 38 7.48 4.59 3.10
N ALA A 39 6.22 4.30 3.37
CA ALA A 39 5.71 4.01 4.71
C ALA A 39 5.52 2.49 4.84
N ILE A 40 5.96 1.90 5.95
CA ILE A 40 5.96 0.45 6.18
C ILE A 40 5.21 0.15 7.48
N LEU A 41 4.31 -0.83 7.40
CA LEU A 41 3.67 -1.45 8.54
C LEU A 41 4.23 -2.86 8.70
N GLU A 42 4.72 -3.16 9.90
CA GLU A 42 5.30 -4.47 10.23
C GLU A 42 4.43 -5.21 11.26
N GLY A 43 4.62 -6.53 11.35
CA GLY A 43 4.02 -7.36 12.38
C GLY A 43 4.39 -8.83 12.23
N PRO A 44 3.89 -9.70 13.12
CA PRO A 44 4.00 -11.14 12.93
C PRO A 44 3.36 -11.57 11.61
N ALA A 45 3.81 -12.71 11.07
CA ALA A 45 3.26 -13.27 9.84
C ALA A 45 1.73 -13.44 9.94
N GLY A 46 0.99 -12.88 8.98
CA GLY A 46 -0.47 -12.87 8.94
C GLY A 46 -1.14 -11.87 9.88
N ALA A 47 -0.37 -11.14 10.70
CA ALA A 47 -0.83 -10.22 11.74
C ALA A 47 -0.17 -8.83 11.65
N ILE A 48 -0.14 -8.23 10.46
CA ILE A 48 0.55 -6.96 10.20
C ILE A 48 -0.13 -5.81 10.96
N GLY A 49 0.65 -4.93 11.61
CA GLY A 49 0.09 -3.81 12.39
C GLY A 49 -0.85 -4.24 13.52
N GLY A 50 -0.70 -5.47 14.03
CA GLY A 50 -1.52 -6.01 15.11
C GLY A 50 -2.95 -6.40 14.70
N ARG A 51 -3.19 -6.70 13.41
CA ARG A 51 -4.49 -7.17 12.90
C ARG A 51 -4.32 -8.40 12.03
N VAL A 52 -5.26 -9.34 12.09
CA VAL A 52 -5.19 -10.61 11.36
C VAL A 52 -5.80 -10.44 9.97
N TRP A 53 -4.95 -10.52 8.93
CA TRP A 53 -5.35 -10.24 7.55
C TRP A 53 -6.11 -11.40 6.89
N SER A 54 -5.90 -12.64 7.32
CA SER A 54 -6.55 -13.83 6.74
C SER A 54 -8.07 -13.85 6.89
N SER A 55 -8.63 -12.99 7.76
CA SER A 55 -10.06 -12.81 7.98
C SER A 55 -10.67 -11.68 7.15
N SER A 56 -9.88 -10.96 6.36
CA SER A 56 -10.30 -9.76 5.64
C SER A 56 -10.42 -10.03 4.14
N ASP A 57 -11.43 -9.42 3.51
CA ASP A 57 -11.64 -9.53 2.07
C ASP A 57 -10.89 -8.45 1.28
N TYR A 58 -10.73 -7.27 1.87
CA TYR A 58 -10.18 -6.08 1.22
C TYR A 58 -9.20 -5.33 2.11
N LEU A 59 -8.14 -4.82 1.48
CA LEU A 59 -7.32 -3.75 2.01
C LEU A 59 -7.80 -2.42 1.44
N VAL A 60 -8.09 -1.45 2.30
CA VAL A 60 -8.64 -0.15 1.91
C VAL A 60 -7.74 0.97 2.39
N LEU A 61 -7.44 1.92 1.49
CA LEU A 61 -6.67 3.13 1.80
C LEU A 61 -7.39 4.36 1.25
N ASP A 62 -7.48 5.42 2.05
CA ASP A 62 -7.88 6.74 1.57
C ASP A 62 -6.63 7.54 1.27
N VAL A 63 -6.46 7.97 0.02
CA VAL A 63 -5.25 8.65 -0.45
C VAL A 63 -5.59 9.96 -1.15
N LEU A 64 -4.69 10.94 -1.00
CA LEU A 64 -4.72 12.20 -1.73
C LEU A 64 -3.35 12.40 -2.38
N ASN A 65 -3.33 12.48 -3.71
CA ASN A 65 -2.14 12.87 -4.44
C ASN A 65 -2.05 14.40 -4.45
N HIS A 66 -1.04 14.94 -3.78
CA HIS A 66 -0.79 16.38 -3.70
C HIS A 66 -0.04 16.97 -4.91
N GLN A 67 0.36 16.15 -5.88
CA GLN A 67 1.02 16.62 -7.10
C GLN A 67 0.02 17.15 -8.13
N GLU A 68 0.53 17.87 -9.15
CA GLU A 68 -0.26 18.33 -10.30
C GLU A 68 -0.39 17.27 -11.41
N TRP A 69 0.30 16.13 -11.29
CA TRP A 69 0.26 15.03 -12.24
C TRP A 69 -0.23 13.74 -11.60
N SER A 70 -0.69 12.80 -12.44
CA SER A 70 -1.09 11.47 -11.97
C SER A 70 0.12 10.68 -11.46
N MET A 71 -0.04 10.02 -10.32
CA MET A 71 1.01 9.22 -9.69
C MET A 71 0.61 7.75 -9.62
N ARG A 72 1.61 6.88 -9.60
CA ARG A 72 1.42 5.46 -9.27
C ARG A 72 1.82 5.25 -7.81
N LEU A 73 0.87 4.73 -7.03
CA LEU A 73 1.12 4.23 -5.69
C LEU A 73 1.47 2.74 -5.79
N ILE A 74 2.50 2.31 -5.07
CA ILE A 74 2.84 0.89 -4.95
C ILE A 74 2.42 0.40 -3.58
N LEU A 75 1.63 -0.67 -3.57
CA LEU A 75 1.38 -1.49 -2.40
C LEU A 75 2.36 -2.66 -2.45
N ALA A 76 3.26 -2.72 -1.49
CA ALA A 76 4.37 -3.66 -1.44
C ALA A 76 4.15 -4.66 -0.30
N PHE A 77 4.43 -5.94 -0.55
CA PHE A 77 4.22 -7.04 0.38
C PHE A 77 5.49 -7.85 0.55
N TRP A 78 5.85 -8.13 1.81
CA TRP A 78 6.98 -8.99 2.15
C TRP A 78 6.52 -10.18 2.97
N LEU A 79 7.03 -11.35 2.58
CA LEU A 79 6.91 -12.58 3.35
C LEU A 79 7.85 -12.52 4.56
N GLU A 80 7.48 -13.23 5.63
CA GLU A 80 8.26 -13.46 6.84
C GLU A 80 9.69 -13.97 6.58
N SER A 81 9.88 -14.75 5.50
CA SER A 81 11.18 -15.24 5.06
C SER A 81 12.07 -14.16 4.43
N ASN A 82 11.49 -13.06 3.95
CA ASN A 82 12.22 -12.00 3.26
C ASN A 82 12.72 -10.94 4.25
N LYS A 83 14.05 -10.87 4.43
CA LYS A 83 14.73 -9.86 5.27
C LYS A 83 15.29 -8.68 4.47
N GLY A 84 15.14 -8.68 3.14
CA GLY A 84 15.64 -7.65 2.25
C GLY A 84 14.73 -6.42 2.15
N LYS A 85 15.18 -5.45 1.33
CA LYS A 85 14.43 -4.23 1.00
C LYS A 85 13.47 -4.40 -0.17
N THR A 86 13.66 -5.40 -1.02
CA THR A 86 12.83 -5.67 -2.20
C THR A 86 11.60 -6.49 -1.80
N PRO A 87 10.37 -6.04 -2.12
CA PRO A 87 9.16 -6.79 -1.81
C PRO A 87 9.03 -8.08 -2.63
N ASP A 88 8.36 -9.08 -2.05
CA ASP A 88 8.02 -10.33 -2.73
C ASP A 88 6.90 -10.12 -3.75
N MET A 89 5.98 -9.19 -3.50
CA MET A 89 4.92 -8.79 -4.43
C MET A 89 4.69 -7.29 -4.40
N THR A 90 4.35 -6.72 -5.57
CA THR A 90 3.90 -5.34 -5.69
C THR A 90 2.58 -5.25 -6.42
N VAL A 91 1.70 -4.38 -5.93
CA VAL A 91 0.46 -3.98 -6.59
C VAL A 91 0.54 -2.49 -6.88
N THR A 92 0.47 -2.12 -8.14
CA THR A 92 0.56 -0.73 -8.59
C THR A 92 -0.84 -0.19 -8.88
N ILE A 93 -1.20 0.95 -8.29
CA ILE A 93 -2.49 1.60 -8.46
C ILE A 93 -2.27 3.07 -8.85
N GLY A 94 -2.92 3.53 -9.92
CA GLY A 94 -2.89 4.94 -10.31
C GLY A 94 -3.73 5.82 -9.38
N THR A 95 -3.29 7.07 -9.18
CA THR A 95 -3.99 8.11 -8.41
C THR A 95 -4.02 9.40 -9.22
N LEU A 96 -5.16 10.09 -9.22
CA LEU A 96 -5.33 11.38 -9.92
C LEU A 96 -4.85 12.54 -9.05
N PRO A 97 -4.31 13.61 -9.66
CA PRO A 97 -3.87 14.80 -8.93
C PRO A 97 -5.06 15.46 -8.22
N LYS A 98 -4.84 15.88 -6.97
CA LYS A 98 -5.78 16.67 -6.14
C LYS A 98 -7.16 16.03 -5.89
N VAL A 99 -7.34 14.74 -6.19
CA VAL A 99 -8.59 14.01 -5.96
C VAL A 99 -8.42 13.03 -4.80
N LYS A 100 -9.19 13.23 -3.72
CA LYS A 100 -9.29 12.23 -2.64
C LYS A 100 -9.89 10.95 -3.21
N THR A 101 -9.17 9.86 -3.07
CA THR A 101 -9.55 8.58 -3.68
C THR A 101 -9.47 7.47 -2.64
N ARG A 102 -10.55 6.68 -2.54
CA ARG A 102 -10.54 5.43 -1.78
C ARG A 102 -10.05 4.29 -2.67
N LEU A 103 -8.90 3.73 -2.36
CA LEU A 103 -8.35 2.55 -3.01
C LEU A 103 -8.83 1.30 -2.26
N ALA A 104 -9.33 0.31 -3.00
CA ALA A 104 -9.72 -0.98 -2.46
C ALA A 104 -9.02 -2.11 -3.24
N LEU A 105 -8.16 -2.86 -2.55
CA LEU A 105 -7.49 -4.04 -3.07
C LEU A 105 -8.17 -5.30 -2.51
N PRO A 106 -8.87 -6.10 -3.34
CA PRO A 106 -9.31 -7.42 -2.90
C PRO A 106 -8.09 -8.28 -2.55
N LEU A 107 -8.00 -8.78 -1.32
CA LEU A 107 -6.83 -9.54 -0.85
C LEU A 107 -6.67 -10.88 -1.59
N GLN A 108 -7.76 -11.45 -2.10
CA GLN A 108 -7.72 -12.62 -2.98
C GLN A 108 -6.89 -12.38 -4.26
N ALA A 109 -6.75 -11.14 -4.72
CA ALA A 109 -5.95 -10.82 -5.91
C ALA A 109 -4.44 -11.07 -5.72
N LEU A 110 -3.98 -11.26 -4.48
CA LEU A 110 -2.59 -11.63 -4.18
C LEU A 110 -2.28 -13.10 -4.54
N ASP A 111 -3.27 -13.83 -5.08
CA ASP A 111 -3.09 -15.13 -5.74
C ASP A 111 -2.35 -15.06 -7.09
N SER A 112 -2.12 -13.85 -7.60
CA SER A 112 -1.46 -13.55 -8.86
C SER A 112 -2.07 -14.25 -10.09
N GLN A 113 -3.36 -14.60 -10.05
CA GLN A 113 -4.04 -15.16 -11.23
C GLN A 113 -4.26 -14.11 -12.33
N HIS A 114 -4.22 -12.83 -11.96
CA HIS A 114 -4.44 -11.72 -12.88
C HIS A 114 -3.34 -10.67 -12.76
N VAL A 115 -2.63 -10.40 -13.87
CA VAL A 115 -1.66 -9.29 -13.94
C VAL A 115 -2.35 -7.93 -13.88
N PHE A 116 -3.58 -7.83 -14.38
CA PHE A 116 -4.40 -6.63 -14.29
C PHE A 116 -5.75 -6.95 -13.68
N LEU A 117 -6.14 -6.19 -12.67
CA LEU A 117 -7.49 -6.31 -12.11
C LEU A 117 -8.52 -5.63 -13.02
N PRO A 118 -9.77 -6.14 -13.04
CA PRO A 118 -10.85 -5.51 -13.78
C PRO A 118 -10.97 -4.01 -13.45
N ARG A 119 -11.23 -3.22 -14.50
CA ARG A 119 -11.56 -1.81 -14.32
C ARG A 119 -13.03 -1.70 -13.97
N THR A 120 -13.33 -1.11 -12.83
CA THR A 120 -14.67 -0.65 -12.49
C THR A 120 -14.75 0.86 -12.69
N PRO A 121 -15.94 1.44 -12.97
CA PRO A 121 -16.11 2.89 -13.01
C PRO A 121 -15.53 3.55 -11.76
N GLY A 122 -14.72 4.59 -11.93
CA GLY A 122 -14.03 5.29 -10.83
C GLY A 122 -12.72 4.66 -10.35
N ARG A 123 -12.32 3.49 -10.86
CA ARG A 123 -11.04 2.84 -10.52
C ARG A 123 -10.02 2.97 -11.65
N LEU A 124 -8.86 3.53 -11.34
CA LEU A 124 -7.70 3.54 -12.25
C LEU A 124 -7.06 2.14 -12.37
N LYS A 125 -6.24 1.95 -13.42
CA LYS A 125 -5.56 0.68 -13.69
C LYS A 125 -4.83 0.18 -12.43
N THR A 126 -5.13 -1.06 -12.03
CA THR A 126 -4.40 -1.79 -10.99
C THR A 126 -3.63 -2.93 -11.63
N GLY A 127 -2.32 -2.98 -11.40
CA GLY A 127 -1.44 -4.04 -11.89
C GLY A 127 -0.79 -4.81 -10.74
N ILE A 128 -0.64 -6.12 -10.90
CA ILE A 128 0.00 -7.01 -9.93
C ILE A 128 1.26 -7.59 -10.57
N ARG A 129 2.35 -7.65 -9.80
CA ARG A 129 3.63 -8.20 -10.24
C ARG A 129 4.22 -9.11 -9.17
N ALA A 130 4.75 -10.24 -9.63
CA ALA A 130 5.38 -11.35 -8.90
C ALA A 130 4.47 -12.57 -8.68
N ASN A 131 4.98 -13.59 -7.97
CA ASN A 131 4.29 -14.86 -7.72
C ASN A 131 3.23 -14.71 -6.62
N LYS A 132 2.27 -15.63 -6.59
CA LYS A 132 1.29 -15.79 -5.49
C LYS A 132 1.95 -15.67 -4.13
N ILE A 133 1.32 -14.91 -3.23
CA ILE A 133 1.67 -14.87 -1.81
C ILE A 133 0.49 -15.34 -0.95
N ASP A 134 0.80 -15.96 0.19
CA ASP A 134 -0.18 -16.35 1.20
C ASP A 134 -0.29 -15.23 2.24
N LEU A 135 -1.52 -14.79 2.53
CA LEU A 135 -1.80 -13.76 3.53
C LEU A 135 -1.25 -14.12 4.90
N THR A 136 -1.25 -15.41 5.27
CA THR A 136 -0.76 -15.88 6.58
C THR A 136 0.76 -15.73 6.74
N ARG A 137 1.46 -15.48 5.64
CA ARG A 137 2.92 -15.40 5.57
C ARG A 137 3.41 -13.96 5.47
N ILE A 138 2.54 -13.00 5.15
CA ILE A 138 2.94 -11.60 5.01
C ILE A 138 3.29 -11.03 6.39
N SER A 139 4.50 -10.47 6.51
CA SER A 139 5.01 -9.85 7.75
C SER A 139 5.16 -8.34 7.64
N ARG A 140 5.27 -7.82 6.41
CA ARG A 140 5.38 -6.37 6.17
C ARG A 140 4.50 -5.97 4.99
N PHE A 141 3.90 -4.81 5.14
CA PHE A 141 3.12 -4.13 4.12
C PHE A 141 3.68 -2.71 3.95
N GLY A 142 3.81 -2.24 2.72
CA GLY A 142 4.39 -0.95 2.42
C GLY A 142 3.56 -0.17 1.42
N ILE A 143 3.55 1.14 1.59
CA ILE A 143 3.06 2.11 0.63
C ILE A 143 4.30 2.81 0.07
N GLU A 144 4.67 2.51 -1.17
CA GLU A 144 5.88 3.05 -1.80
C GLU A 144 5.55 4.08 -2.88
N ILE A 145 6.35 5.16 -2.86
CA ILE A 145 6.46 6.15 -3.92
C ILE A 145 7.74 5.83 -4.68
N LEU A 146 7.60 5.53 -5.97
CA LEU A 146 8.74 5.26 -6.84
C LEU A 146 9.64 6.50 -6.99
N PRO A 147 10.93 6.29 -7.33
CA PRO A 147 11.77 7.36 -7.82
C PRO A 147 11.05 8.13 -8.92
N CYS A 148 10.85 9.42 -8.69
CA CYS A 148 10.22 10.29 -9.66
C CYS A 148 11.34 10.95 -10.47
N PHE A 149 11.32 10.75 -11.79
CA PHE A 149 12.17 11.49 -12.73
C PHE A 149 11.63 12.92 -12.90
N ALA A 150 11.49 13.67 -11.81
CA ALA A 150 11.37 15.12 -11.92
C ALA A 150 12.78 15.64 -12.20
N ARG A 151 13.03 16.04 -13.44
CA ARG A 151 14.15 16.92 -13.79
C ARG A 151 13.73 18.35 -13.49
#